data_AF-A0A662RS36-F1
#
_entry.id   AF-A0A662RS36-F1
#
_cell.length_a   1.000
_cell.length_b   1.000
_cell.length_c   1.000
_cell.angle_alpha   90.00
_cell.angle_beta   90.00
_cell.angle_gamma   90.00
#
_symmetry.space_group_name_H-M   'P 1'
#
loop_
_entity.id
_entity.type
_entity.pdbx_description
1 polymer ?
#
loop_
_entity_poly.entity_id
_entity_poly.type
_entity_poly.pdbx_seq_one_letter_code
_entity_poly.pdbx_strand_id
1 'polypeptide(L)'
;MSEKIKKDIEEMVSKTVVTRDKSTLKALGVKGVISHSYRSLVIRLRDKEEIPVCSRTAEKIKTCLIKREKSEFAEEDIREDYTNFRRFIFDFNDDGALITIVEGTRYPVKLESLQPTPNERRIKVNNPEIVGIICVINKFLELQEYFYAIKEVAGKEIRNFLELQLKRKLKFIRGLAEKYKIEFDDALELIKDEIGIADDAFEIMKAEIDIRMLLDEMKENERRKDT
;
A
#
# COMPACT_ATOMS: atom_id res chain seq x y z
N MET A 1 7.30 15.50 33.76
CA MET A 1 7.02 14.07 34.05
C MET A 1 7.04 13.25 32.74
N SER A 2 8.09 13.35 31.90
CA SER A 2 8.02 12.79 30.52
C SER A 2 9.16 11.85 30.12
N GLU A 3 10.40 12.02 30.59
CA GLU A 3 11.50 11.14 30.15
C GLU A 3 11.49 9.74 30.77
N LYS A 4 11.17 9.62 32.06
CA LYS A 4 11.15 8.32 32.75
C LYS A 4 10.08 7.41 32.16
N ILE A 5 8.86 7.93 31.99
CA ILE A 5 7.73 7.17 31.44
C ILE A 5 7.99 6.78 29.99
N LYS A 6 8.61 7.66 29.19
CA LYS A 6 9.03 7.34 27.82
C LYS A 6 10.03 6.18 27.80
N LYS A 7 11.06 6.23 28.65
CA LYS A 7 12.04 5.14 28.78
C LYS A 7 11.40 3.82 29.22
N ASP A 8 10.47 3.88 30.17
CA ASP A 8 9.74 2.70 30.65
C ASP A 8 8.90 2.07 29.51
N ILE A 9 8.22 2.89 28.69
CA ILE A 9 7.49 2.40 27.50
C ILE A 9 8.45 1.79 26.49
N GLU A 10 9.55 2.48 26.16
CA GLU A 10 10.55 1.99 25.20
C GLU A 10 11.15 0.66 25.66
N GLU A 11 11.43 0.51 26.96
CA GLU A 11 11.90 -0.74 27.57
C GLU A 11 10.84 -1.84 27.46
N MET A 12 9.58 -1.55 27.80
CA MET A 12 8.49 -2.53 27.66
C MET A 12 8.27 -2.96 26.20
N VAL A 13 8.33 -2.02 25.26
CA VAL A 13 8.24 -2.29 23.82
C VAL A 13 9.39 -3.21 23.38
N SER A 14 10.62 -2.96 23.84
CA SER A 14 11.79 -3.77 23.49
C SER A 14 11.69 -5.23 23.95
N LYS A 15 10.98 -5.48 25.06
CA LYS A 15 10.79 -6.81 25.66
C LYS A 15 9.55 -7.53 25.15
N THR A 16 8.64 -6.81 24.48
CA THR A 16 7.35 -7.36 24.05
C THR A 16 7.51 -8.14 22.75
N VAL A 17 7.10 -9.42 22.77
CA VAL A 17 7.10 -10.25 21.56
C VAL A 17 5.82 -10.00 20.76
N VAL A 18 5.99 -9.64 19.49
CA VAL A 18 4.88 -9.56 18.51
C VAL A 18 4.77 -10.91 17.81
N THR A 19 3.63 -11.57 17.98
CA THR A 19 3.33 -12.80 17.22
C THR A 19 2.71 -12.44 15.88
N ARG A 20 3.10 -13.15 14.83
CA ARG A 20 2.57 -12.98 13.48
C ARG A 20 1.96 -14.30 12.99
N ASP A 21 0.74 -14.22 12.48
CA ASP A 21 0.11 -15.30 11.72
C ASP A 21 -0.51 -14.71 10.44
N LYS A 22 0.01 -15.11 9.29
CA LYS A 22 -0.36 -14.57 7.97
C LYS A 22 -0.31 -13.02 7.95
N SER A 23 -1.49 -12.39 7.81
CA SER A 23 -1.71 -10.94 7.79
C SER A 23 -2.08 -10.36 9.16
N THR A 24 -2.02 -11.16 10.23
CA THR A 24 -2.37 -10.72 11.58
C THR A 24 -1.13 -10.58 12.46
N LEU A 25 -1.04 -9.48 13.20
CA LEU A 25 -0.09 -9.22 14.27
C LEU A 25 -0.81 -9.23 15.62
N LYS A 26 -0.19 -9.76 16.68
CA LYS A 26 -0.75 -9.69 18.04
C LYS A 26 0.33 -9.38 19.07
N ALA A 27 0.02 -8.46 19.97
CA ALA A 27 0.83 -8.11 21.14
C ALA A 27 -0.05 -7.59 22.27
N LEU A 28 0.15 -8.08 23.50
CA LEU A 28 -0.52 -7.58 24.73
C LEU A 28 -2.04 -7.38 24.60
N GLY A 29 -2.75 -8.33 23.98
CA GLY A 29 -4.21 -8.25 23.80
C GLY A 29 -4.68 -7.37 22.63
N VAL A 30 -3.76 -6.70 21.95
CA VAL A 30 -3.99 -5.92 20.73
C VAL A 30 -3.79 -6.80 19.50
N LYS A 31 -4.69 -6.70 18.53
CA LYS A 31 -4.60 -7.38 17.23
C LYS A 31 -4.50 -6.37 16.10
N GLY A 32 -3.46 -6.47 15.28
CA GLY A 32 -3.33 -5.73 14.03
C GLY A 32 -3.69 -6.60 12.83
N VAL A 33 -4.52 -6.12 11.92
CA VAL A 33 -4.82 -6.79 10.63
C VAL A 33 -4.22 -5.96 9.50
N ILE A 34 -3.22 -6.53 8.82
CA ILE A 34 -2.51 -5.91 7.71
C ILE A 34 -3.33 -6.12 6.43
N SER A 35 -3.56 -5.04 5.68
CA SER A 35 -4.23 -5.10 4.39
C SER A 35 -3.30 -5.55 3.25
N HIS A 36 -3.88 -5.80 2.08
CA HIS A 36 -3.12 -6.21 0.90
C HIS A 36 -2.00 -5.20 0.57
N SER A 37 -0.86 -5.71 0.10
CA SER A 37 0.33 -4.89 -0.21
C SER A 37 0.85 -4.03 0.95
N TYR A 38 0.53 -4.38 2.20
CA TYR A 38 0.98 -3.66 3.39
C TYR A 38 0.63 -2.17 3.36
N ARG A 39 -0.45 -1.76 2.69
CA ARG A 39 -0.82 -0.34 2.54
C ARG A 39 -1.45 0.26 3.79
N SER A 40 -2.16 -0.56 4.55
CA SER A 40 -2.84 -0.14 5.76
C SER A 40 -2.85 -1.25 6.80
N LEU A 41 -3.16 -0.84 8.03
CA LEU A 41 -3.28 -1.67 9.21
C LEU A 41 -4.58 -1.28 9.91
N VAL A 42 -5.32 -2.27 10.39
CA VAL A 42 -6.49 -2.07 11.25
C VAL A 42 -6.15 -2.62 12.61
N ILE A 43 -6.13 -1.74 13.62
CA ILE A 43 -5.84 -2.12 15.00
C ILE A 43 -7.16 -2.39 15.72
N ARG A 44 -7.27 -3.60 16.28
CA ARG A 44 -8.42 -4.11 17.02
C ARG A 44 -8.02 -4.34 18.46
N LEU A 45 -8.81 -3.77 19.36
CA LEU A 45 -8.73 -4.01 20.79
C LEU A 45 -9.93 -4.88 21.19
N ARG A 46 -9.84 -5.61 22.31
CA ARG A 46 -10.96 -6.46 22.75
C ARG A 46 -12.18 -5.58 23.05
N ASP A 47 -13.31 -5.92 22.46
CA ASP A 47 -14.63 -5.30 22.69
C ASP A 47 -14.67 -3.79 22.49
N LYS A 48 -13.79 -3.25 21.63
CA LYS A 48 -13.71 -1.82 21.30
C LYS A 48 -13.72 -1.61 19.79
N GLU A 49 -13.99 -0.37 19.40
CA GLU A 49 -13.95 0.05 18.01
C GLU A 49 -12.54 -0.06 17.41
N GLU A 50 -12.50 -0.22 16.09
CA GLU A 50 -11.25 -0.37 15.34
C GLU A 50 -10.59 0.97 15.06
N ILE A 51 -9.25 0.97 15.09
CA ILE A 51 -8.42 2.12 14.72
C ILE A 51 -7.82 1.82 13.33
N PRO A 52 -8.39 2.37 12.24
CA PRO A 52 -7.82 2.24 10.90
C PRO A 52 -6.63 3.18 10.75
N VAL A 53 -5.49 2.65 10.29
CA VAL A 53 -4.25 3.41 10.13
C VAL A 53 -3.61 3.12 8.77
N CYS A 54 -3.14 4.15 8.06
CA CYS A 54 -2.18 3.97 6.98
C CYS A 54 -0.75 4.09 7.55
N SER A 55 0.29 3.86 6.75
CA SER A 55 1.68 3.94 7.23
C SER A 55 2.05 5.31 7.80
N ARG A 56 1.64 6.38 7.11
CA ARG A 56 1.86 7.74 7.58
C ARG A 56 1.16 8.02 8.91
N THR A 57 -0.08 7.56 9.05
CA THR A 57 -0.84 7.67 10.30
C THR A 57 -0.18 6.86 11.41
N ALA A 58 0.27 5.64 11.10
CA ALA A 58 0.83 4.71 12.07
C ALA A 58 2.07 5.30 12.77
N GLU A 59 2.96 5.94 12.01
CA GLU A 59 4.13 6.65 12.57
C GLU A 59 3.74 7.79 13.52
N LYS A 60 2.74 8.60 13.14
CA LYS A 60 2.23 9.68 13.99
C LYS A 60 1.59 9.15 15.27
N ILE A 61 0.75 8.12 15.17
CA ILE A 61 0.10 7.46 16.32
C ILE A 61 1.15 6.90 17.27
N LYS A 62 2.13 6.15 16.75
CA LYS A 62 3.26 5.64 17.54
C LYS A 62 3.95 6.76 18.30
N THR A 63 4.28 7.85 17.59
CA THR A 63 4.97 9.00 18.19
C THR A 63 4.14 9.65 19.31
N CYS A 64 2.83 9.84 19.09
CA CYS A 64 1.91 10.35 20.10
C CYS A 64 1.86 9.46 21.35
N LEU A 65 1.72 8.14 21.15
CA LEU A 65 1.63 7.16 22.24
C LEU A 65 2.92 7.05 23.06
N ILE A 66 4.09 7.15 22.43
CA ILE A 66 5.39 7.12 23.13
C ILE A 66 5.59 8.39 23.98
N LYS A 67 5.22 9.57 23.44
CA LYS A 67 5.40 10.84 24.16
C LYS A 67 4.46 10.98 25.37
N ARG A 68 3.26 10.39 25.31
CA ARG A 68 2.19 10.53 26.32
C ARG A 68 1.83 11.99 26.63
N GLU A 69 1.96 12.86 25.63
CA GLU A 69 1.57 14.26 25.71
C GLU A 69 0.30 14.47 24.91
N LYS A 70 -0.54 15.40 25.36
CA LYS A 70 -1.73 15.80 24.60
C LYS A 70 -1.29 16.18 23.19
N SER A 71 -1.83 15.47 22.21
CA SER A 71 -1.41 15.62 20.82
C SER A 71 -2.57 15.39 19.88
N GLU A 72 -2.52 16.07 18.75
CA GLU A 72 -3.51 15.93 17.70
C GLU A 72 -2.87 16.08 16.33
N PHE A 73 -3.47 15.42 15.35
CA PHE A 73 -3.12 15.62 13.95
C PHE A 73 -4.32 15.27 13.07
N ALA A 74 -4.34 15.83 11.88
CA ALA A 74 -5.33 15.52 10.86
C ALA A 74 -4.67 14.95 9.60
N GLU A 75 -5.48 14.21 8.85
CA GLU A 75 -5.24 13.77 7.49
C GLU A 75 -6.39 14.25 6.62
N GLU A 76 -6.06 14.69 5.41
CA GLU A 76 -7.02 15.20 4.44
C GLU A 76 -6.76 14.52 3.08
N ASP A 77 -7.83 14.05 2.44
CA ASP A 77 -7.87 13.58 1.06
C ASP A 77 -8.68 14.61 0.27
N ILE A 78 -7.97 15.52 -0.41
CA ILE A 78 -8.54 16.61 -1.18
C ILE A 78 -8.97 16.07 -2.55
N ARG A 79 -10.25 16.20 -2.86
CA ARG A 79 -10.82 15.92 -4.18
C ARG A 79 -11.39 17.18 -4.78
N GLU A 80 -11.74 17.10 -6.06
CA GLU A 80 -12.29 18.23 -6.82
C GLU A 80 -13.54 18.82 -6.14
N ASP A 81 -14.45 17.96 -5.69
CA ASP A 81 -15.75 18.38 -5.15
C ASP A 81 -15.84 18.40 -3.62
N TYR A 82 -14.89 17.78 -2.92
CA TYR A 82 -14.90 17.68 -1.46
C TYR A 82 -13.56 17.22 -0.89
N THR A 83 -13.35 17.49 0.39
CA THR A 83 -12.21 17.00 1.17
C THR A 83 -12.71 16.01 2.21
N ASN A 84 -12.23 14.76 2.18
CA ASN A 84 -12.40 13.87 3.32
C ASN A 84 -11.32 14.18 4.35
N PHE A 85 -11.70 14.26 5.62
CA PHE A 85 -10.74 14.46 6.69
C PHE A 85 -10.89 13.42 7.80
N ARG A 86 -9.77 13.14 8.45
CA ARG A 86 -9.70 12.33 9.66
C ARG A 86 -8.78 13.01 10.65
N ARG A 87 -9.28 13.36 11.83
CA ARG A 87 -8.51 13.91 12.94
C ARG A 87 -8.37 12.89 14.05
N PHE A 88 -7.17 12.77 14.59
CA PHE A 88 -6.87 11.99 15.79
C PHE A 88 -6.49 12.94 16.92
N ILE A 89 -7.07 12.72 18.09
CA ILE A 89 -6.79 13.49 19.31
C ILE A 89 -6.46 12.48 20.42
N PHE A 90 -5.36 12.71 21.12
CA PHE A 90 -4.86 11.85 22.19
C PHE A 90 -4.86 12.63 23.50
N ASP A 91 -5.69 12.22 24.44
CA ASP A 91 -5.68 12.74 25.80
C ASP A 91 -5.17 11.62 26.73
N PHE A 92 -4.11 11.89 27.49
CA PHE A 92 -3.46 10.90 28.36
C PHE A 92 -3.81 11.11 29.82
N ASN A 93 -3.88 9.99 30.57
CA ASN A 93 -3.96 9.98 32.02
C ASN A 93 -3.03 8.88 32.57
N ASP A 94 -3.02 8.68 33.89
CA ASP A 94 -2.15 7.69 34.54
C ASP A 94 -2.49 6.25 34.10
N ASP A 95 -3.76 5.97 33.86
CA ASP A 95 -4.25 4.63 33.51
C ASP A 95 -4.14 4.28 32.00
N GLY A 96 -3.87 5.28 31.14
CA GLY A 96 -3.74 5.08 29.70
C GLY A 96 -4.05 6.34 28.89
N ALA A 97 -4.90 6.20 27.87
CA ALA A 97 -5.27 7.29 26.97
C ALA A 97 -6.72 7.18 26.48
N LEU A 98 -7.31 8.32 26.15
CA LEU A 98 -8.52 8.44 25.35
C LEU A 98 -8.11 8.88 23.94
N ILE A 99 -8.38 8.03 22.96
CA ILE A 99 -8.14 8.31 21.55
C ILE A 99 -9.47 8.72 20.93
N THR A 100 -9.58 9.97 20.50
CA THR A 100 -10.75 10.47 19.77
C THR A 100 -10.42 10.52 18.29
N ILE A 101 -11.25 9.87 17.46
CA ILE A 101 -11.13 9.85 16.01
C ILE A 101 -12.36 10.58 15.45
N VAL A 102 -12.12 11.70 14.77
CA VAL A 102 -13.17 12.47 14.10
C VAL A 102 -13.01 12.30 12.59
N GLU A 103 -14.03 11.80 11.92
CA GLU A 103 -14.04 11.56 10.48
C GLU A 103 -15.18 12.35 9.83
N GLY A 104 -14.91 13.01 8.72
CA GLY A 104 -15.95 13.77 8.03
C GLY A 104 -15.60 14.12 6.60
N THR A 105 -16.56 14.71 5.91
CA THR A 105 -16.42 15.22 4.56
C THR A 105 -16.75 16.70 4.57
N ARG A 106 -15.89 17.51 3.95
CA ARG A 106 -16.04 18.96 3.83
C ARG A 106 -16.21 19.34 2.38
N TYR A 107 -17.31 20.01 2.06
CA TYR A 107 -17.58 20.53 0.72
C TYR A 107 -17.08 21.98 0.59
N PRO A 108 -16.76 22.48 -0.62
CA PRO A 108 -16.36 23.85 -0.87
C PRO A 108 -17.54 24.85 -0.83
N VAL A 109 -18.45 24.66 0.14
CA VAL A 109 -19.62 25.53 0.37
C VAL A 109 -19.32 26.52 1.51
N LYS A 110 -19.76 27.78 1.36
CA LYS A 110 -19.49 28.86 2.33
C LYS A 110 -20.32 28.76 3.61
N LEU A 111 -21.48 28.13 3.57
CA LEU A 111 -22.33 27.96 4.75
C LEU A 111 -21.93 26.68 5.50
N GLU A 112 -21.54 26.84 6.76
CA GLU A 112 -21.20 25.73 7.66
C GLU A 112 -22.41 24.82 7.94
N SER A 113 -23.63 25.35 7.91
CA SER A 113 -24.87 24.58 8.13
C SER A 113 -25.17 23.54 7.05
N LEU A 114 -24.54 23.66 5.88
CA LEU A 114 -24.65 22.70 4.79
C LEU A 114 -23.57 21.62 4.84
N GLN A 115 -22.61 21.72 5.78
CA GLN A 115 -21.58 20.72 5.96
C GLN A 115 -22.17 19.50 6.68
N PRO A 116 -21.88 18.27 6.22
CA PRO A 116 -22.24 17.06 6.95
C PRO A 116 -21.66 17.06 8.36
N THR A 117 -22.41 16.57 9.34
CA THR A 117 -21.90 16.38 10.70
C THR A 117 -20.82 15.30 10.71
N PRO A 118 -19.61 15.59 11.21
CA PRO A 118 -18.55 14.59 11.33
C PRO A 118 -18.94 13.47 12.30
N ASN A 119 -18.48 12.25 12.02
CA ASN A 119 -18.59 11.13 12.93
C ASN A 119 -17.44 11.18 13.96
N GLU A 120 -17.77 11.04 15.25
CA GLU A 120 -16.80 11.03 16.34
C GLU A 120 -16.82 9.69 17.07
N ARG A 121 -15.64 9.09 17.21
CA ARG A 121 -15.42 7.82 17.90
C ARG A 121 -14.42 8.00 19.03
N ARG A 122 -14.70 7.46 20.20
CA ARG A 122 -13.87 7.60 21.41
C ARG A 122 -13.45 6.23 21.92
N ILE A 123 -12.15 5.98 21.91
CA ILE A 123 -11.56 4.68 22.23
C ILE A 123 -10.65 4.86 23.45
N LYS A 124 -11.07 4.29 24.59
CA LYS A 124 -10.23 4.26 25.80
C LYS A 124 -9.24 3.11 25.70
N VAL A 125 -7.96 3.40 25.87
CA VAL A 125 -6.87 2.42 25.88
C VAL A 125 -6.14 2.45 27.21
N ASN A 126 -5.78 1.29 27.74
CA ASN A 126 -4.98 1.17 28.97
C ASN A 126 -3.48 1.11 28.65
N ASN A 127 -2.62 1.22 29.67
CA ASN A 127 -1.16 1.19 29.50
C ASN A 127 -0.64 -0.07 28.73
N PRO A 128 -1.05 -1.31 29.06
CA PRO A 128 -0.68 -2.49 28.27
C PRO A 128 -1.11 -2.43 26.80
N GLU A 129 -2.32 -1.94 26.52
CA GLU A 129 -2.84 -1.77 25.16
C GLU A 129 -2.03 -0.71 24.40
N ILE A 130 -1.60 0.38 25.04
CA ILE A 130 -0.71 1.38 24.44
C ILE A 130 0.59 0.71 23.96
N VAL A 131 1.24 -0.09 24.82
CA VAL A 131 2.45 -0.83 24.46
C VAL A 131 2.17 -1.82 23.32
N GLY A 132 1.04 -2.54 23.38
CA GLY A 132 0.62 -3.46 22.33
C GLY A 132 0.39 -2.79 20.97
N ILE A 133 -0.27 -1.62 20.96
CA ILE A 133 -0.48 -0.79 19.77
C ILE A 133 0.86 -0.37 19.17
N ILE A 134 1.78 0.14 19.99
CA ILE A 134 3.13 0.54 19.54
C ILE A 134 3.87 -0.64 18.92
N CYS A 135 3.87 -1.81 19.58
CA CYS A 135 4.56 -3.00 19.09
C CYS A 135 3.97 -3.49 17.76
N VAL A 136 2.64 -3.51 17.63
CA VAL A 136 1.95 -3.88 16.39
C VAL A 136 2.29 -2.89 15.26
N ILE A 137 2.31 -1.58 15.54
CA ILE A 137 2.69 -0.56 14.56
C ILE A 137 4.15 -0.73 14.12
N ASN A 138 5.09 -0.91 15.07
CA ASN A 138 6.50 -1.12 14.75
C ASN A 138 6.69 -2.31 13.81
N LYS A 139 6.07 -3.45 14.14
CA LYS A 139 6.18 -4.65 13.30
C LYS A 139 5.52 -4.48 11.95
N PHE A 140 4.41 -3.74 11.87
CA PHE A 140 3.77 -3.42 10.58
C PHE A 140 4.69 -2.58 9.68
N LEU A 141 5.32 -1.54 10.22
CA LEU A 141 6.22 -0.66 9.47
C LEU A 141 7.48 -1.40 9.00
N GLU A 142 8.07 -2.23 9.85
CA GLU A 142 9.20 -3.11 9.49
C GLU A 142 8.83 -4.04 8.31
N LEU A 143 7.66 -4.69 8.38
CA LEU A 143 7.19 -5.58 7.32
C LEU A 143 6.86 -4.82 6.03
N GLN A 144 6.35 -3.60 6.15
CA GLN A 144 6.07 -2.74 5.02
C GLN A 144 7.36 -2.36 4.29
N GLU A 145 8.37 -1.89 5.01
CA GLU A 145 9.68 -1.53 4.47
C GLU A 145 10.30 -2.72 3.73
N TYR A 146 10.33 -3.89 4.37
CA TYR A 146 10.82 -5.13 3.76
C TYR A 146 10.05 -5.51 2.49
N PHE A 147 8.71 -5.40 2.51
CA PHE A 147 7.89 -5.70 1.34
C PHE A 147 8.20 -4.78 0.16
N TYR A 148 8.32 -3.47 0.39
CA TYR A 148 8.60 -2.52 -0.70
C TYR A 148 10.03 -2.65 -1.23
N ALA A 149 11.02 -2.96 -0.37
CA ALA A 149 12.37 -3.28 -0.80
C ALA A 149 12.39 -4.51 -1.73
N ILE A 150 11.68 -5.59 -1.36
CA ILE A 150 11.55 -6.76 -2.24
C ILE A 150 10.81 -6.41 -3.52
N LYS A 151 9.69 -5.67 -3.43
CA LYS A 151 8.87 -5.31 -4.59
C LYS A 151 9.70 -4.60 -5.65
N GLU A 152 10.62 -3.73 -5.24
CA GLU A 152 11.52 -3.04 -6.16
C GLU A 152 12.48 -4.00 -6.88
N VAL A 153 13.14 -4.89 -6.12
CA VAL A 153 14.09 -5.88 -6.67
C VAL A 153 13.37 -6.89 -7.57
N ALA A 154 12.31 -7.53 -7.07
CA ALA A 154 11.49 -8.47 -7.82
C ALA A 154 10.85 -7.79 -9.04
N GLY A 155 10.51 -6.50 -8.97
CA GLY A 155 9.99 -5.74 -10.10
C GLY A 155 10.96 -5.69 -11.28
N LYS A 156 12.28 -5.70 -11.04
CA LYS A 156 13.28 -5.81 -12.11
C LYS A 156 13.28 -7.20 -12.75
N GLU A 157 13.23 -8.25 -11.94
CA GLU A 157 13.18 -9.63 -12.45
C GLU A 157 11.91 -9.91 -13.25
N ILE A 158 10.75 -9.43 -12.77
CA ILE A 158 9.47 -9.53 -13.46
C ILE A 158 9.54 -8.82 -14.82
N ARG A 159 10.05 -7.59 -14.88
CA ARG A 159 10.22 -6.85 -16.14
C ARG A 159 11.12 -7.60 -17.12
N ASN A 160 12.29 -8.08 -16.67
CA ASN A 160 13.20 -8.87 -17.50
C ASN A 160 12.54 -10.15 -18.04
N PHE A 161 11.77 -10.84 -17.20
CA PHE A 161 11.02 -12.02 -17.60
C PHE A 161 9.99 -11.69 -18.68
N LEU A 162 9.20 -10.64 -18.48
CA LEU A 162 8.19 -10.19 -19.44
C LEU A 162 8.82 -9.78 -20.78
N GLU A 163 9.92 -9.03 -20.76
CA GLU A 163 10.69 -8.68 -21.97
C GLU A 163 11.21 -9.92 -22.71
N LEU A 164 11.72 -10.93 -21.98
CA LEU A 164 12.20 -12.17 -22.57
C LEU A 164 11.05 -12.96 -23.22
N GLN A 165 9.90 -13.06 -22.54
CA GLN A 165 8.71 -13.70 -23.10
C GLN A 165 8.26 -12.99 -24.37
N LEU A 166 8.28 -11.66 -24.38
CA LEU A 166 7.94 -10.89 -25.58
C LEU A 166 8.89 -11.16 -26.74
N LYS A 167 10.22 -11.12 -26.51
CA LYS A 167 11.22 -11.43 -27.55
C LYS A 167 11.02 -12.82 -28.13
N ARG A 168 10.71 -13.82 -27.30
CA ARG A 168 10.42 -15.18 -27.73
C ARG A 168 9.14 -15.25 -28.57
N LYS A 169 8.06 -14.58 -28.15
CA LYS A 169 6.81 -14.49 -28.90
C LYS A 169 7.02 -13.86 -30.28
N LEU A 170 7.71 -12.71 -30.35
CA LEU A 170 8.00 -12.03 -31.63
C LEU A 170 8.83 -12.91 -32.57
N LYS A 171 9.86 -13.61 -32.03
CA LYS A 171 10.66 -14.54 -32.83
C LYS A 171 9.83 -15.69 -33.38
N PHE A 172 8.89 -16.21 -32.60
CA PHE A 172 7.98 -17.26 -33.04
C PHE A 172 7.05 -16.79 -34.17
N ILE A 173 6.43 -15.60 -34.02
CA ILE A 173 5.57 -15.00 -35.06
C ILE A 173 6.35 -14.79 -36.36
N ARG A 174 7.57 -14.22 -36.28
CA ARG A 174 8.45 -14.05 -37.45
C ARG A 174 8.77 -15.38 -38.12
N GLY A 175 9.11 -16.40 -37.33
CA GLY A 175 9.38 -17.74 -37.86
C GLY A 175 8.18 -18.37 -38.55
N LEU A 176 6.95 -18.10 -38.08
CA LEU A 176 5.73 -18.52 -38.75
C LEU A 176 5.53 -17.77 -40.07
N ALA A 177 5.66 -16.45 -40.06
CA ALA A 177 5.54 -15.62 -41.26
C ALA A 177 6.52 -16.07 -42.35
N GLU A 178 7.79 -16.28 -42.01
CA GLU A 178 8.82 -16.78 -42.91
C GLU A 178 8.52 -18.19 -43.43
N LYS A 179 8.13 -19.11 -42.55
CA LYS A 179 7.86 -20.51 -42.91
C LYS A 179 6.69 -20.64 -43.88
N TYR A 180 5.65 -19.84 -43.69
CA TYR A 180 4.42 -19.89 -44.50
C TYR A 180 4.36 -18.82 -45.60
N LYS A 181 5.36 -17.95 -45.69
CA LYS A 181 5.46 -16.84 -46.67
C LYS A 181 4.24 -15.91 -46.62
N ILE A 182 3.81 -15.59 -45.40
CA ILE A 182 2.73 -14.64 -45.13
C ILE A 182 3.30 -13.38 -44.46
N GLU A 183 2.54 -12.29 -44.42
CA GLU A 183 2.98 -11.09 -43.71
C GLU A 183 3.01 -11.32 -42.19
N PHE A 184 3.82 -10.52 -41.49
CA PHE A 184 3.93 -10.63 -40.03
C PHE A 184 2.58 -10.41 -39.34
N ASP A 185 1.78 -9.47 -39.84
CA ASP A 185 0.47 -9.14 -39.30
C ASP A 185 -0.54 -10.29 -39.51
N ASP A 186 -0.49 -10.98 -40.66
CA ASP A 186 -1.30 -12.18 -40.90
C ASP A 186 -0.88 -13.33 -39.97
N ALA A 187 0.42 -13.54 -39.76
CA ALA A 187 0.92 -14.55 -38.83
C ALA A 187 0.52 -14.25 -37.38
N LEU A 188 0.45 -12.97 -37.02
CA LEU A 188 -0.03 -12.52 -35.72
C LEU A 188 -1.53 -12.81 -35.56
N GLU A 189 -2.35 -12.52 -36.58
CA GLU A 189 -3.79 -12.74 -36.55
C GLU A 189 -4.13 -14.23 -36.42
N LEU A 190 -3.43 -15.11 -37.14
CA LEU A 190 -3.58 -16.58 -37.01
C LEU A 190 -3.35 -17.08 -35.57
N ILE A 191 -2.41 -16.46 -34.85
CA ILE A 191 -2.13 -16.82 -33.47
C ILE A 191 -3.22 -16.30 -32.54
N LYS A 192 -3.76 -15.11 -32.78
CA LYS A 192 -4.89 -14.60 -31.98
C LYS A 192 -6.12 -15.48 -32.13
N ASP A 193 -6.44 -15.87 -33.37
CA ASP A 193 -7.56 -16.74 -33.70
C ASP A 193 -7.45 -18.10 -32.99
N GLU A 194 -6.27 -18.70 -32.99
CA GLU A 194 -6.03 -20.03 -32.39
C GLU A 194 -6.05 -20.01 -30.85
N ILE A 195 -5.55 -18.93 -30.21
CA ILE A 195 -5.50 -18.84 -28.74
C ILE A 195 -6.81 -18.25 -28.15
N GLY A 196 -7.72 -17.74 -28.99
CA GLY A 196 -8.98 -17.15 -28.54
C GLY A 196 -8.77 -15.93 -27.63
N ILE A 197 -7.68 -15.18 -27.83
CA ILE A 197 -7.38 -13.98 -27.04
C ILE A 197 -8.07 -12.79 -27.71
N ALA A 198 -9.03 -12.16 -27.02
CA ALA A 198 -9.62 -10.89 -27.46
C ALA A 198 -8.53 -9.80 -27.59
N ASP A 199 -8.63 -8.93 -28.60
CA ASP A 199 -7.63 -7.89 -28.91
C ASP A 199 -7.15 -7.11 -27.67
N ASP A 200 -8.03 -6.88 -26.71
CA ASP A 200 -7.80 -6.14 -25.46
C ASP A 200 -6.69 -6.76 -24.58
N ALA A 201 -6.61 -8.09 -24.48
CA ALA A 201 -5.63 -8.76 -23.63
C ALA A 201 -4.21 -8.75 -24.24
N PHE A 202 -4.12 -8.63 -25.57
CA PHE A 202 -2.86 -8.45 -26.27
C PHE A 202 -2.42 -6.98 -26.28
N GLU A 203 -3.36 -6.06 -26.44
CA GLU A 203 -3.14 -4.61 -26.30
C GLU A 203 -2.68 -4.23 -24.88
N ILE A 204 -3.17 -4.88 -23.82
CA ILE A 204 -2.65 -4.71 -22.45
C ILE A 204 -1.19 -5.15 -22.33
N MET A 205 -0.79 -6.30 -22.92
CA MET A 205 0.63 -6.70 -22.97
C MET A 205 1.50 -5.75 -23.80
N LYS A 206 0.91 -5.11 -24.82
CA LYS A 206 1.56 -4.16 -25.72
C LYS A 206 1.64 -2.74 -25.13
N ALA A 207 0.81 -2.43 -24.14
CA ALA A 207 0.80 -1.15 -23.42
C ALA A 207 1.63 -1.20 -22.12
N GLU A 208 1.70 -2.35 -21.43
CA GLU A 208 2.53 -2.52 -20.22
C GLU A 208 4.05 -2.54 -20.50
N ILE A 209 4.43 -2.85 -21.74
CA ILE A 209 5.81 -2.76 -22.23
C ILE A 209 5.72 -1.84 -23.43
N ASP A 210 6.53 -0.79 -23.50
CA ASP A 210 6.50 0.19 -24.60
C ASP A 210 7.02 -0.46 -25.91
N ILE A 211 6.23 -1.38 -26.50
CA ILE A 211 6.60 -2.24 -27.63
C ILE A 211 6.97 -1.40 -28.84
N ARG A 212 6.42 -0.19 -28.96
CA ARG A 212 6.74 0.74 -30.04
C ARG A 212 8.23 1.09 -30.04
N MET A 213 8.81 1.39 -28.87
CA MET A 213 10.25 1.64 -28.75
C MET A 213 11.10 0.40 -29.07
N LEU A 214 10.69 -0.79 -28.64
CA LEU A 214 11.40 -2.04 -28.94
C LEU A 214 11.34 -2.40 -30.43
N LEU A 215 10.20 -2.19 -31.10
CA LEU A 215 10.05 -2.42 -32.53
C LEU A 215 10.86 -1.41 -33.35
N ASP A 216 10.91 -0.16 -32.92
CA ASP A 216 11.72 0.87 -33.55
C ASP A 216 13.23 0.59 -33.38
N GLU A 217 13.68 0.19 -32.20
CA GLU A 217 15.07 -0.24 -31.95
C GLU A 217 15.45 -1.49 -32.77
N MET A 218 14.52 -2.44 -32.97
CA MET A 218 14.76 -3.62 -33.79
C MET A 218 14.82 -3.28 -35.28
N LYS A 219 13.93 -2.41 -35.78
CA LYS A 219 13.97 -1.91 -37.17
C LYS A 219 15.23 -1.10 -37.45
N GLU A 220 15.79 -0.42 -36.46
CA GLU A 220 17.04 0.32 -36.59
C GLU A 220 18.26 -0.62 -36.58
N ASN A 221 18.23 -1.68 -35.78
CA ASN A 221 19.28 -2.70 -35.75
C ASN A 221 19.31 -3.61 -36.99
N GLU A 222 18.18 -3.84 -37.65
CA GLU A 222 18.13 -4.53 -38.95
C GLU A 222 18.71 -3.66 -40.07
N ARG A 223 18.40 -2.36 -40.09
CA ARG A 223 18.99 -1.41 -41.06
C ARG A 223 20.51 -1.26 -40.95
N ARG A 224 21.09 -1.44 -39.76
CA ARG A 224 22.54 -1.39 -39.53
C ARG A 224 23.29 -2.67 -39.93
N LYS A 225 22.59 -3.76 -40.24
CA LYS A 225 23.21 -5.03 -40.69
C LYS A 225 23.31 -5.12 -42.22
N ASP A 226 22.60 -4.26 -42.95
CA ASP A 226 22.57 -4.20 -44.41
C ASP A 226 23.45 -3.06 -44.99
N THR A 227 24.23 -2.38 -44.14
CA THR A 227 25.26 -1.38 -44.49
C THR A 227 26.62 -1.81 -43.99
#